data_AF-A0A2D4NKG2-F1
#
_entry.id   AF-A0A2D4NKG2-F1
#
_cell.length_a   1.000
_cell.length_b   1.000
_cell.length_c   1.000
_cell.angle_alpha   90.00
_cell.angle_beta   90.00
_cell.angle_gamma   90.00
#
_symmetry.space_group_name_H-M   'P 1'
#
loop_
_entity.id
_entity.type
_entity.pdbx_description
1 polymer ?
#
loop_
_entity_poly.entity_id
_entity_poly.type
_entity_poly.pdbx_seq_one_letter_code
_entity_poly.pdbx_strand_id
1 'polypeptide(L)'
;MVPRTFCKETGYLILIAIMLVLRTYCDIWMIHNGTVIESAIIGRSRKDFKRYLFNFIAAMPAISLVNNFLKYGLNELKLCFRVRLTKYLYEQYLQSYTFYKMGNLDNRIGNPDQLLTQDVEKFCNSVVDLYSNLSKPFLDIVLYIFKLTSAIGAQGPASMMAYLLFSGFFLTRLRRPIGKMTVAEQKYEGEYRYVNSRLITNSEEIAFYNGNQREKQTIHKAFHKLVEHLHNFILFRFTMGFVDTIIAKCKSSFLPSFLPSFLPSFLP
;
A
#
# COMPACT_ATOMS: atom_id res chain seq x y z
N MET A 1 -13.60 3.40 21.87
CA MET A 1 -12.63 3.13 20.77
C MET A 1 -11.74 1.90 21.02
N VAL A 2 -11.75 1.26 22.20
CA VAL A 2 -11.07 -0.03 22.41
C VAL A 2 -12.06 -1.17 22.13
N PRO A 3 -11.74 -2.17 21.27
CA PRO A 3 -12.58 -3.33 21.09
C PRO A 3 -12.68 -4.10 22.41
N ARG A 4 -13.90 -4.23 22.92
CA ARG A 4 -14.19 -5.05 24.11
C ARG A 4 -13.86 -6.50 23.76
N THR A 5 -13.23 -7.22 24.68
CA THR A 5 -12.69 -8.59 24.50
C THR A 5 -13.73 -9.63 24.07
N PHE A 6 -15.04 -9.33 24.13
CA PHE A 6 -16.16 -10.18 23.74
C PHE A 6 -17.07 -9.57 22.65
N CYS A 7 -16.50 -8.85 21.67
CA CYS A 7 -17.26 -8.35 20.52
C CYS A 7 -16.96 -9.12 19.22
N LYS A 8 -17.93 -9.12 18.29
CA LYS A 8 -17.81 -9.74 16.95
C LYS A 8 -16.53 -9.33 16.21
N GLU A 9 -16.03 -8.11 16.44
CA GLU A 9 -14.77 -7.62 15.87
C GLU A 9 -13.54 -8.40 16.31
N THR A 10 -13.46 -8.79 17.58
CA THR A 10 -12.35 -9.60 18.09
C THR A 10 -12.35 -10.98 17.43
N GLY A 11 -13.53 -11.54 17.16
CA GLY A 11 -13.67 -12.77 16.37
C GLY A 11 -13.12 -12.64 14.95
N TYR A 12 -13.44 -11.56 14.23
CA TYR A 12 -12.88 -11.30 12.90
C TYR A 12 -11.37 -11.05 12.95
N LEU A 13 -10.85 -10.36 13.97
CA LEU A 13 -9.42 -10.15 14.15
C LEU A 13 -8.66 -11.46 14.38
N ILE A 14 -9.20 -12.36 15.21
CA ILE A 14 -8.63 -13.70 15.44
C ILE A 14 -8.68 -14.52 14.14
N LEU A 15 -9.81 -14.49 13.42
CA LEU A 15 -9.94 -15.16 12.12
C LEU A 15 -8.89 -14.65 11.11
N ILE A 16 -8.68 -13.33 11.04
CA ILE A 16 -7.65 -12.73 10.18
C ILE A 16 -6.25 -13.23 10.61
N ALA A 17 -5.94 -13.25 11.91
CA ALA A 17 -4.65 -13.73 12.40
C ALA A 17 -4.39 -15.21 12.03
N ILE A 18 -5.39 -16.08 12.21
CA ILE A 18 -5.31 -17.49 11.83
C ILE A 18 -5.12 -17.64 10.31
N MET A 19 -5.90 -16.91 9.51
CA MET A 19 -5.79 -16.95 8.05
C MET A 19 -4.43 -16.44 7.55
N LEU A 20 -3.80 -15.48 8.24
CA LEU A 20 -2.46 -15.01 7.93
C LEU A 20 -1.42 -16.11 8.16
N VAL A 21 -1.46 -16.79 9.31
CA VAL A 21 -0.55 -17.92 9.60
C VAL A 21 -0.72 -19.04 8.58
N LEU A 22 -1.96 -19.39 8.26
CA LEU A 22 -2.28 -20.44 7.28
C LEU A 22 -1.77 -20.06 5.89
N ARG A 23 -1.91 -18.78 5.50
CA ARG A 23 -1.40 -18.26 4.24
C ARG A 23 0.12 -18.38 4.17
N THR A 24 0.84 -17.94 5.19
CA THR A 24 2.30 -18.05 5.22
C THR A 24 2.75 -19.51 5.13
N TYR A 25 2.02 -20.44 5.78
CA TYR A 25 2.30 -21.87 5.65
C TYR A 25 2.09 -22.38 4.21
N CYS A 26 0.99 -21.99 3.57
CA CYS A 26 0.73 -22.30 2.16
C CYS A 26 1.83 -21.76 1.24
N ASP A 27 2.30 -20.53 1.47
CA ASP A 27 3.35 -19.90 0.67
C ASP A 27 4.70 -20.64 0.84
N ILE A 28 5.05 -21.04 2.06
CA ILE A 28 6.26 -21.86 2.32
C ILE A 28 6.13 -23.23 1.64
N TRP A 29 4.97 -23.88 1.75
CA TRP A 29 4.72 -25.17 1.10
C TRP A 29 4.81 -25.05 -0.42
N MET A 30 4.32 -23.96 -1.00
CA MET A 30 4.41 -23.66 -2.43
C MET A 30 5.87 -23.49 -2.87
N ILE A 31 6.68 -22.74 -2.11
CA ILE A 31 8.12 -22.56 -2.40
C ILE A 31 8.84 -23.90 -2.37
N HIS A 32 8.60 -24.72 -1.33
CA HIS A 32 9.25 -26.03 -1.21
C HIS A 32 8.87 -26.99 -2.35
N ASN A 33 7.58 -27.06 -2.72
CA ASN A 33 7.19 -27.89 -3.87
C ASN A 33 7.74 -27.34 -5.19
N GLY A 34 7.84 -26.01 -5.33
CA GLY A 34 8.48 -25.37 -6.49
C GLY A 34 9.93 -25.81 -6.67
N THR A 35 10.74 -25.76 -5.61
CA THR A 35 12.16 -26.17 -5.69
C THR A 35 12.34 -27.66 -5.95
N VAL A 36 11.46 -28.51 -5.40
CA VAL A 36 11.47 -29.96 -5.66
C VAL A 36 11.09 -30.27 -7.10
N ILE A 37 10.13 -29.53 -7.68
CA ILE A 37 9.78 -29.63 -9.10
C ILE A 37 10.97 -29.22 -9.97
N GLU A 38 11.63 -28.09 -9.68
CA GLU A 38 12.83 -27.63 -10.41
C GLU A 38 13.96 -28.66 -10.33
N SER A 39 14.22 -29.20 -9.14
CA SER A 39 15.24 -30.24 -8.93
C SER A 39 14.93 -31.52 -9.71
N ALA A 40 13.65 -31.91 -9.80
CA ALA A 40 13.21 -33.08 -10.59
C ALA A 40 13.34 -32.87 -12.11
N ILE A 41 13.16 -31.62 -12.59
CA ILE A 41 13.41 -31.26 -14.00
C ILE A 41 14.91 -31.39 -14.30
N ILE A 42 15.76 -30.85 -13.44
CA ILE A 42 17.23 -30.91 -13.59
C ILE A 42 17.71 -32.37 -13.54
N GLY A 43 17.17 -33.17 -12.61
CA GLY A 43 17.46 -34.60 -12.47
C GLY A 43 16.84 -35.51 -13.54
N ARG A 44 16.09 -34.96 -14.51
CA ARG A 44 15.47 -35.67 -15.65
C ARG A 44 14.53 -36.83 -15.27
N SER A 45 13.99 -36.86 -14.05
CA SER A 45 13.02 -37.88 -13.59
C SER A 45 11.58 -37.50 -13.96
N ARG A 46 11.04 -38.10 -15.02
CA ARG A 46 9.67 -37.79 -15.51
C ARG A 46 8.55 -38.25 -14.58
N LYS A 47 8.76 -39.30 -13.78
CA LYS A 47 7.72 -39.83 -12.87
C LYS A 47 7.51 -38.93 -11.66
N ASP A 48 8.61 -38.50 -11.04
CA ASP A 48 8.58 -37.62 -9.87
C ASP A 48 8.05 -36.23 -10.23
N PHE A 49 8.50 -35.69 -11.38
CA PHE A 49 7.98 -34.43 -11.91
C PHE A 49 6.45 -34.43 -12.06
N LYS A 50 5.86 -35.48 -12.68
CA LYS A 50 4.41 -35.56 -12.84
C LYS A 50 3.67 -35.64 -11.50
N ARG A 51 4.21 -36.36 -10.52
CA ARG A 51 3.61 -36.51 -9.18
C ARG A 51 3.62 -35.17 -8.42
N TYR A 52 4.74 -34.47 -8.41
CA TYR A 52 4.86 -33.16 -7.75
C TYR A 52 4.02 -32.09 -8.45
N LEU A 53 4.00 -32.08 -9.79
CA LEU A 53 3.16 -31.18 -10.57
C LEU A 53 1.66 -31.39 -10.27
N PHE A 54 1.21 -32.64 -10.19
CA PHE A 54 -0.18 -32.94 -9.88
C PHE A 54 -0.56 -32.51 -8.45
N ASN A 55 0.30 -32.80 -7.46
CA ASN A 55 0.11 -32.32 -6.09
C ASN A 55 0.06 -30.78 -6.01
N PHE A 56 0.89 -30.09 -6.80
CA PHE A 56 0.90 -28.63 -6.87
C PHE A 56 -0.40 -28.07 -7.43
N ILE A 57 -0.90 -28.63 -8.54
CA ILE A 57 -2.19 -28.24 -9.14
C ILE A 57 -3.34 -28.53 -8.18
N ALA A 58 -3.34 -29.68 -7.51
CA ALA A 58 -4.37 -30.06 -6.54
C ALA A 58 -4.40 -29.14 -5.31
N ALA A 59 -3.27 -28.53 -4.93
CA ALA A 59 -3.19 -27.59 -3.81
C ALA A 59 -3.62 -26.16 -4.15
N MET A 60 -3.60 -25.74 -5.42
CA MET A 60 -3.99 -24.38 -5.82
C MET A 60 -5.39 -23.94 -5.34
N PRO A 61 -6.46 -24.78 -5.44
CA PRO A 61 -7.78 -24.42 -4.94
C PRO A 61 -7.79 -24.13 -3.44
N ALA A 62 -7.04 -24.91 -2.65
CA ALA A 62 -6.94 -24.71 -1.21
C ALA A 62 -6.26 -23.37 -0.88
N ILE A 63 -5.16 -23.03 -1.58
CA ILE A 63 -4.47 -21.74 -1.41
C ILE A 63 -5.39 -20.56 -1.79
N SER A 64 -6.12 -20.70 -2.89
CA SER A 64 -7.10 -19.69 -3.31
C SER A 64 -8.20 -19.50 -2.26
N LEU A 65 -8.68 -20.59 -1.66
CA LEU A 65 -9.69 -20.55 -0.60
C LEU A 65 -9.19 -19.77 0.62
N VAL A 66 -7.99 -20.06 1.12
CA VAL A 66 -7.38 -19.32 2.26
C VAL A 66 -7.30 -17.83 1.96
N ASN A 67 -6.85 -17.47 0.74
CA ASN A 67 -6.76 -16.07 0.33
C ASN A 67 -8.13 -15.37 0.27
N ASN A 68 -9.16 -16.07 -0.21
CA ASN A 68 -10.52 -15.53 -0.25
C ASN A 68 -11.13 -15.38 1.15
N PHE A 69 -10.91 -16.33 2.05
CA PHE A 69 -11.34 -16.22 3.45
C PHE A 69 -10.66 -15.06 4.17
N LEU A 70 -9.37 -14.83 3.93
CA LEU A 70 -8.65 -13.68 4.47
C LEU A 70 -9.26 -12.35 3.98
N LYS A 71 -9.58 -12.26 2.67
CA LYS A 71 -10.25 -11.07 2.10
C LYS A 71 -11.63 -10.87 2.70
N TYR A 72 -12.40 -11.95 2.86
CA TYR A 72 -13.71 -11.92 3.48
C TYR A 72 -13.65 -11.38 4.92
N GLY A 73 -12.75 -11.90 5.76
CA GLY A 73 -12.58 -11.43 7.13
C GLY A 73 -12.20 -9.96 7.22
N LEU A 74 -11.35 -9.47 6.31
CA LEU A 74 -11.00 -8.04 6.22
C LEU A 74 -12.19 -7.17 5.83
N ASN A 75 -13.01 -7.59 4.86
CA ASN A 75 -14.18 -6.84 4.42
C ASN A 75 -15.26 -6.77 5.51
N GLU A 76 -15.48 -7.86 6.23
CA GLU A 76 -16.39 -7.89 7.39
C GLU A 76 -15.90 -6.95 8.50
N LEU A 77 -14.58 -6.92 8.78
CA LEU A 77 -14.00 -5.99 9.75
C LEU A 77 -14.22 -4.52 9.33
N LYS A 78 -14.04 -4.19 8.03
CA LYS A 78 -14.35 -2.86 7.48
C LYS A 78 -15.80 -2.47 7.73
N LEU A 79 -16.72 -3.36 7.40
CA LEU A 79 -18.15 -3.12 7.56
C LEU A 79 -18.51 -2.88 9.03
N CYS A 80 -17.99 -3.70 9.94
CA CYS A 80 -18.27 -3.57 11.36
C CYS A 80 -17.75 -2.24 11.94
N PHE A 81 -16.54 -1.85 11.55
CA PHE A 81 -15.96 -0.56 11.95
C PHE A 81 -16.77 0.62 11.41
N ARG A 82 -17.20 0.54 10.14
CA ARG A 82 -18.10 1.54 9.52
C ARG A 82 -19.40 1.67 10.29
N VAL A 83 -20.11 0.56 10.54
CA VAL A 83 -21.41 0.57 11.26
C VAL A 83 -21.25 1.22 12.64
N ARG A 84 -20.19 0.87 13.38
CA ARG A 84 -19.94 1.44 14.71
C ARG A 84 -19.64 2.94 14.66
N LEU A 85 -18.75 3.37 13.75
CA LEU A 85 -18.36 4.77 13.66
C LEU A 85 -19.54 5.64 13.18
N THR A 86 -20.26 5.19 12.15
CA THR A 86 -21.46 5.86 11.65
C THR A 86 -22.51 5.99 12.77
N LYS A 87 -22.81 4.92 13.52
CA LYS A 87 -23.79 4.99 14.61
C LYS A 87 -23.38 5.99 15.70
N TYR A 88 -22.11 5.97 16.10
CA TYR A 88 -21.58 6.91 17.10
C TYR A 88 -21.66 8.37 16.63
N LEU A 89 -21.32 8.64 15.37
CA LEU A 89 -21.37 9.99 14.81
C LEU A 89 -22.82 10.49 14.66
N TYR A 90 -23.75 9.64 14.23
CA TYR A 90 -25.17 10.00 14.17
C TYR A 90 -25.76 10.27 15.56
N GLU A 91 -25.36 9.51 16.57
CA GLU A 91 -25.81 9.72 17.95
C GLU A 91 -25.34 11.07 18.50
N GLN A 92 -24.08 11.45 18.24
CA GLN A 92 -23.54 12.79 18.55
C GLN A 92 -24.20 13.90 17.73
N TYR A 93 -24.41 13.68 16.42
CA TYR A 93 -24.99 14.67 15.51
C TYR A 93 -26.44 15.02 15.88
N LEU A 94 -27.22 14.02 16.31
CA LEU A 94 -28.61 14.18 16.74
C LEU A 94 -28.74 14.69 18.18
N GLN A 95 -27.66 14.74 18.96
CA GLN A 95 -27.69 15.22 20.34
C GLN A 95 -27.75 16.76 20.39
N SER A 96 -28.61 17.31 21.24
CA SER A 96 -28.67 18.74 21.62
C SER A 96 -28.74 19.76 20.47
N TYR A 97 -29.56 19.51 19.43
CA TYR A 97 -29.75 20.43 18.28
C TYR A 97 -28.46 20.73 17.50
N THR A 98 -27.43 19.87 17.63
CA THR A 98 -26.14 20.06 16.96
C THR A 98 -26.30 20.08 15.43
N PHE A 99 -27.23 19.30 14.87
CA PHE A 99 -27.59 19.35 13.46
C PHE A 99 -27.97 20.77 12.97
N TYR A 100 -28.67 21.55 13.80
CA TYR A 100 -29.08 22.91 13.45
C TYR A 100 -27.91 23.91 13.58
N LYS A 101 -27.08 23.76 14.63
CA LYS A 101 -25.87 24.58 14.80
C LYS A 101 -24.85 24.35 13.68
N MET A 102 -24.65 23.10 13.28
CA MET A 102 -23.64 22.71 12.30
C MET A 102 -24.08 23.05 10.87
N GLY A 103 -25.39 23.02 10.57
CA GLY A 103 -25.92 23.41 9.27
C GLY A 103 -26.11 24.91 9.08
N ASN A 104 -26.44 25.66 10.14
CA ASN A 104 -26.92 27.05 10.02
C ASN A 104 -26.06 28.09 10.76
N LEU A 105 -25.25 27.71 11.75
CA LEU A 105 -24.48 28.63 12.60
C LEU A 105 -22.96 28.51 12.46
N ASP A 106 -22.45 27.36 12.00
CA ASP A 106 -21.01 27.11 11.91
C ASP A 106 -20.58 26.76 10.47
N ASN A 107 -20.18 27.78 9.71
CA ASN A 107 -19.75 27.63 8.32
C ASN A 107 -18.33 27.05 8.17
N ARG A 108 -17.70 26.65 9.29
CA ARG A 108 -16.34 26.05 9.29
C ARG A 108 -16.32 24.61 8.79
N ILE A 109 -17.46 23.91 8.85
CA ILE A 109 -17.60 22.51 8.43
C ILE A 109 -18.45 22.49 7.17
N GLY A 110 -17.80 22.44 6.01
CA GLY A 110 -18.50 22.32 4.74
C GLY A 110 -19.21 20.96 4.61
N ASN A 111 -20.48 20.97 4.18
CA ASN A 111 -21.29 19.80 3.85
C ASN A 111 -21.25 18.67 4.90
N PRO A 112 -21.86 18.85 6.08
CA PRO A 112 -21.87 17.84 7.15
C PRO A 112 -22.50 16.50 6.73
N ASP A 113 -23.41 16.53 5.76
CA ASP A 113 -24.04 15.36 5.11
C ASP A 113 -23.01 14.51 4.35
N GLN A 114 -22.13 15.15 3.57
CA GLN A 114 -21.04 14.48 2.85
C GLN A 114 -20.02 13.89 3.83
N LEU A 115 -19.73 14.62 4.91
CA LEU A 115 -18.79 14.18 5.95
C LEU A 115 -19.32 12.94 6.69
N LEU A 116 -20.58 12.96 7.13
CA LEU A 116 -21.21 11.85 7.87
C LEU A 116 -21.43 10.58 7.03
N THR A 117 -21.44 10.71 5.69
CA THR A 117 -21.69 9.60 4.78
C THR A 117 -20.42 9.10 4.10
N GLN A 118 -19.87 9.88 3.17
CA GLN A 118 -18.79 9.46 2.28
C GLN A 118 -17.43 9.49 2.97
N ASP A 119 -17.14 10.51 3.77
CA ASP A 119 -15.82 10.66 4.36
C ASP A 119 -15.60 9.67 5.50
N VAL A 120 -16.64 9.39 6.29
CA VAL A 120 -16.62 8.30 7.29
C VAL A 120 -16.35 6.95 6.65
N GLU A 121 -17.00 6.65 5.52
CA GLU A 121 -16.75 5.41 4.77
C GLU A 121 -15.29 5.33 4.28
N LYS A 122 -14.79 6.39 3.63
CA LYS A 122 -13.40 6.45 3.14
C LYS A 122 -12.41 6.29 4.28
N PHE A 123 -12.64 6.98 5.40
CA PHE A 123 -11.80 6.89 6.59
C PHE A 123 -11.74 5.46 7.14
N CYS A 124 -12.90 4.81 7.33
CA CYS A 124 -12.95 3.43 7.81
C CYS A 124 -12.21 2.46 6.88
N ASN A 125 -12.44 2.58 5.57
CA ASN A 125 -11.75 1.76 4.58
C ASN A 125 -10.24 1.96 4.61
N SER A 126 -9.78 3.22 4.61
CA SER A 126 -8.35 3.55 4.68
C SER A 126 -7.67 3.01 5.94
N VAL A 127 -8.33 3.09 7.11
CA VAL A 127 -7.76 2.58 8.37
C VAL A 127 -7.58 1.06 8.32
N VAL A 128 -8.58 0.32 7.87
CA VAL A 128 -8.48 -1.15 7.78
C VAL A 128 -7.54 -1.60 6.67
N ASP A 129 -7.51 -0.89 5.54
CA ASP A 129 -6.56 -1.17 4.46
C ASP A 129 -5.12 -0.93 4.93
N LEU A 130 -4.86 0.16 5.64
CA LEU A 130 -3.56 0.42 6.26
C LEU A 130 -3.16 -0.71 7.23
N TYR A 131 -4.09 -1.12 8.09
CA TYR A 131 -3.87 -2.24 9.02
C TYR A 131 -3.52 -3.54 8.28
N SER A 132 -4.29 -3.91 7.25
CA SER A 132 -4.04 -5.10 6.43
C SER A 132 -2.70 -5.01 5.69
N ASN A 133 -2.40 -3.88 5.07
CA ASN A 133 -1.20 -3.68 4.27
C ASN A 133 0.08 -3.65 5.11
N LEU A 134 -0.02 -3.36 6.41
CA LEU A 134 1.11 -3.41 7.33
C LEU A 134 1.22 -4.77 8.05
N SER A 135 0.10 -5.33 8.52
CA SER A 135 0.09 -6.58 9.31
C SER A 135 0.51 -7.80 8.49
N LYS A 136 0.08 -7.91 7.23
CA LYS A 136 0.46 -8.99 6.30
C LYS A 136 1.98 -9.13 6.18
N PRO A 137 2.70 -8.13 5.62
CA PRO A 137 4.15 -8.25 5.43
C PRO A 137 4.91 -8.36 6.75
N PHE A 138 4.43 -7.74 7.83
CA PHE A 138 5.07 -7.86 9.14
C PHE A 138 5.04 -9.31 9.65
N LEU A 139 3.86 -9.95 9.64
CA LEU A 139 3.72 -11.34 10.06
C LEU A 139 4.47 -12.31 9.15
N ASP A 140 4.42 -12.09 7.83
CA ASP A 140 5.17 -12.90 6.87
C ASP A 140 6.68 -12.83 7.14
N ILE A 141 7.24 -11.65 7.41
CA ILE A 141 8.66 -11.47 7.74
C ILE A 141 9.02 -12.22 9.03
N VAL A 142 8.22 -12.03 10.10
CA VAL A 142 8.49 -12.68 11.40
C VAL A 142 8.46 -14.21 11.26
N LEU A 143 7.40 -14.75 10.65
CA LEU A 143 7.25 -16.20 10.46
C LEU A 143 8.35 -16.77 9.56
N TYR A 144 8.72 -16.06 8.51
CA TYR A 144 9.81 -16.46 7.62
C TYR A 144 11.14 -16.55 8.39
N ILE A 145 11.47 -15.54 9.19
CA ILE A 145 12.69 -15.55 10.03
C ILE A 145 12.70 -16.73 10.99
N PHE A 146 11.58 -17.00 11.68
CA PHE A 146 11.48 -18.14 12.61
C PHE A 146 11.70 -19.48 11.90
N LYS A 147 11.05 -19.68 10.75
CA LYS A 147 11.17 -20.91 9.97
C LYS A 147 12.55 -21.09 9.33
N LEU A 148 13.14 -20.02 8.78
CA LEU A 148 14.47 -20.08 8.17
C LEU A 148 15.55 -20.34 9.21
N THR A 149 15.47 -19.68 10.37
CA THR A 149 16.39 -19.88 11.50
C THR A 149 16.31 -21.32 12.02
N SER A 150 15.10 -21.89 12.09
CA SER A 150 14.90 -23.27 12.53
C SER A 150 15.37 -24.33 11.52
N ALA A 151 15.45 -24.01 10.23
CA ALA A 151 15.76 -24.99 9.18
C ALA A 151 17.24 -24.98 8.73
N ILE A 152 17.91 -23.82 8.72
CA ILE A 152 19.22 -23.64 8.07
C ILE A 152 20.27 -23.00 9.01
N GLY A 153 19.85 -22.52 10.19
CA GLY A 153 20.70 -21.72 11.08
C GLY A 153 20.71 -20.23 10.74
N ALA A 154 21.18 -19.38 11.66
CA ALA A 154 20.96 -17.93 11.63
C ALA A 154 21.72 -17.16 10.53
N GLN A 155 22.75 -17.73 9.89
CA GLN A 155 23.63 -16.99 8.97
C GLN A 155 22.98 -16.63 7.62
N GLY A 156 22.21 -17.54 7.03
CA GLY A 156 21.43 -17.29 5.80
C GLY A 156 20.38 -16.17 5.96
N PRO A 157 19.43 -16.28 6.92
CA PRO A 157 18.44 -15.24 7.16
C PRO A 157 19.06 -13.91 7.61
N ALA A 158 20.16 -13.92 8.38
CA ALA A 158 20.81 -12.69 8.82
C ALA A 158 21.39 -11.87 7.66
N SER A 159 22.05 -12.52 6.69
CA SER A 159 22.58 -11.83 5.50
C SER A 159 21.46 -11.29 4.60
N MET A 160 20.37 -12.04 4.44
CA MET A 160 19.18 -11.59 3.70
C MET A 160 18.47 -10.43 4.39
N MET A 161 18.39 -10.43 5.72
CA MET A 161 17.85 -9.34 6.54
C MET A 161 18.73 -8.09 6.44
N ALA A 162 20.05 -8.23 6.57
CA ALA A 162 20.99 -7.12 6.40
C ALA A 162 20.85 -6.48 5.02
N TYR A 163 20.72 -7.29 3.96
CA TYR A 163 20.46 -6.81 2.61
C TYR A 163 19.10 -6.10 2.48
N LEU A 164 18.02 -6.66 3.04
CA LEU A 164 16.69 -6.04 3.01
C LEU A 164 16.65 -4.73 3.77
N LEU A 165 17.32 -4.63 4.92
CA LEU A 165 17.42 -3.40 5.70
C LEU A 165 18.26 -2.36 4.97
N PHE A 166 19.40 -2.75 4.40
CA PHE A 166 20.26 -1.84 3.63
C PHE A 166 19.54 -1.33 2.37
N SER A 167 18.94 -2.23 1.59
CA SER A 167 18.14 -1.90 0.42
C SER A 167 16.94 -1.05 0.80
N GLY A 168 16.18 -1.43 1.82
CA GLY A 168 15.02 -0.68 2.29
C GLY A 168 15.39 0.72 2.76
N PHE A 169 16.49 0.87 3.51
CA PHE A 169 17.00 2.17 3.96
C PHE A 169 17.44 3.03 2.77
N PHE A 170 18.21 2.46 1.84
CA PHE A 170 18.69 3.15 0.65
C PHE A 170 17.53 3.61 -0.26
N LEU A 171 16.59 2.72 -0.59
CA LEU A 171 15.40 3.05 -1.37
C LEU A 171 14.53 4.10 -0.67
N THR A 172 14.35 4.00 0.65
CA THR A 172 13.56 4.99 1.41
C THR A 172 14.23 6.36 1.38
N ARG A 173 15.56 6.41 1.51
CA ARG A 173 16.35 7.65 1.42
C ARG A 173 16.22 8.27 0.02
N LEU A 174 16.24 7.45 -1.01
CA LEU A 174 16.13 7.87 -2.41
C LEU A 174 14.71 8.33 -2.77
N ARG A 175 13.68 7.77 -2.11
CA ARG A 175 12.26 8.13 -2.31
C ARG A 175 11.81 9.36 -1.53
N ARG A 176 12.47 9.73 -0.42
CA ARG A 176 12.17 10.96 0.37
C ARG A 176 11.93 12.25 -0.45
N PRO A 177 12.74 12.61 -1.47
CA PRO A 177 12.52 13.83 -2.25
C PRO A 177 11.20 13.87 -3.02
N ILE A 178 10.61 12.72 -3.36
CA ILE A 178 9.34 12.65 -4.11
C ILE A 178 8.23 13.37 -3.34
N GLY A 179 8.14 13.16 -2.02
CA GLY A 179 7.13 13.82 -1.20
C GLY A 179 7.24 15.35 -1.22
N LYS A 180 8.46 15.89 -1.20
CA LYS A 180 8.67 17.34 -1.30
C LYS A 180 8.26 17.89 -2.67
N MET A 181 8.56 17.14 -3.74
CA MET A 181 8.15 17.50 -5.10
C MET A 181 6.64 17.46 -5.28
N THR A 182 5.94 16.48 -4.69
CA THR A 182 4.47 16.42 -4.70
C THR A 182 3.84 17.59 -3.95
N VAL A 183 4.41 18.02 -2.82
CA VAL A 183 3.91 19.23 -2.11
C VAL A 183 4.11 20.49 -2.96
N ALA A 184 5.25 20.61 -3.64
CA ALA A 184 5.50 21.73 -4.56
C ALA A 184 4.54 21.71 -5.76
N GLU A 185 4.25 20.53 -6.32
CA GLU A 185 3.26 20.35 -7.39
C GLU A 185 1.88 20.85 -6.97
N GLN A 186 1.39 20.42 -5.80
CA GLN A 186 0.11 20.89 -5.25
C GLN A 186 0.09 22.41 -5.02
N LYS A 187 1.22 23.01 -4.62
CA LYS A 187 1.34 24.47 -4.49
C LYS A 187 1.20 25.18 -5.85
N TYR A 188 1.86 24.68 -6.90
CA TYR A 188 1.78 25.27 -8.24
C TYR A 188 0.40 25.06 -8.89
N GLU A 189 -0.22 23.89 -8.71
CA GLU A 189 -1.60 23.66 -9.12
C GLU A 189 -2.58 24.60 -8.39
N GLY A 190 -2.36 24.82 -7.09
CA GLY A 190 -3.10 25.78 -6.29
C GLY A 190 -2.96 27.22 -6.81
N GLU A 191 -1.74 27.67 -7.12
CA GLU A 191 -1.47 28.99 -7.72
C GLU A 191 -2.19 29.14 -9.07
N TYR A 192 -2.13 28.11 -9.93
CA TYR A 192 -2.84 28.11 -11.22
C TYR A 192 -4.36 28.19 -11.05
N ARG A 193 -4.94 27.39 -10.15
CA ARG A 193 -6.37 27.43 -9.84
C ARG A 193 -6.79 28.77 -9.26
N TYR A 194 -5.98 29.36 -8.39
CA TYR A 194 -6.24 30.68 -7.82
C TYR A 194 -6.28 31.76 -8.89
N VAL A 195 -5.31 31.80 -9.81
CA VAL A 195 -5.31 32.76 -10.91
C VAL A 195 -6.55 32.58 -11.79
N ASN A 196 -6.96 31.35 -12.07
CA ASN A 196 -8.17 31.07 -12.85
C ASN A 196 -9.46 31.51 -12.12
N SER A 197 -9.54 31.27 -10.81
CA SER A 197 -10.66 31.73 -9.98
C SER A 197 -10.73 33.26 -9.92
N ARG A 198 -9.58 33.93 -9.84
CA ARG A 198 -9.50 35.40 -9.87
C ARG A 198 -9.97 35.97 -11.22
N LEU A 199 -9.61 35.32 -12.32
CA LEU A 199 -10.08 35.68 -13.66
C LEU A 199 -11.61 35.64 -13.75
N ILE A 200 -12.23 34.58 -13.22
CA ILE A 200 -13.69 34.42 -13.22
C ILE A 200 -14.36 35.47 -12.32
N THR A 201 -13.80 35.73 -11.14
CA THR A 201 -14.38 36.68 -10.17
C THR A 201 -14.34 38.12 -10.69
N ASN A 202 -13.27 38.51 -11.38
CA ASN A 202 -13.06 39.88 -11.87
C ASN A 202 -13.36 40.01 -13.38
N SER A 203 -14.14 39.10 -13.96
CA SER A 203 -14.33 39.03 -15.41
C SER A 203 -14.97 40.29 -15.99
N GLU A 204 -15.85 40.95 -15.24
CA GLU A 204 -16.53 42.18 -15.64
C GLU A 204 -15.56 43.36 -15.75
N GLU A 205 -14.70 43.56 -14.74
CA GLU A 205 -13.67 44.60 -14.75
C GLU A 205 -12.68 44.39 -15.91
N ILE A 206 -12.25 43.14 -16.12
CA ILE A 206 -11.29 42.81 -17.20
C ILE A 206 -11.91 43.08 -18.58
N ALA A 207 -13.19 42.75 -18.77
CA ALA A 207 -13.92 43.03 -20.01
C ALA A 207 -14.10 44.54 -20.22
N PHE A 208 -14.40 45.30 -19.17
CA PHE A 208 -14.58 46.75 -19.24
C PHE A 208 -13.28 47.50 -19.57
N TYR A 209 -12.15 47.06 -18.99
CA TYR A 209 -10.83 47.68 -19.21
C TYR A 209 -10.01 47.04 -20.36
N ASN A 210 -10.59 46.12 -21.15
CA ASN A 210 -9.89 45.38 -22.22
C ASN A 210 -8.57 44.72 -21.76
N GLY A 211 -8.53 44.19 -20.53
CA GLY A 211 -7.34 43.63 -19.89
C GLY A 211 -6.91 42.23 -20.37
N ASN A 212 -7.60 41.65 -21.36
CA ASN A 212 -7.50 40.25 -21.77
C ASN A 212 -6.06 39.76 -22.05
N GLN A 213 -5.24 40.57 -22.74
CA GLN A 213 -3.87 40.16 -23.07
C GLN A 213 -2.98 40.02 -21.83
N ARG A 214 -3.21 40.86 -20.81
CA ARG A 214 -2.42 40.85 -19.58
C ARG A 214 -2.80 39.69 -18.67
N GLU A 215 -4.09 39.38 -18.55
CA GLU A 215 -4.55 38.19 -17.83
C GLU A 215 -4.13 36.90 -18.54
N LYS A 216 -4.18 36.85 -19.88
CA LYS A 216 -3.66 35.72 -20.66
C LYS A 216 -2.19 35.43 -20.35
N GLN A 217 -1.34 36.46 -20.34
CA GLN A 217 0.07 36.32 -19.98
C GLN A 217 0.26 35.83 -18.54
N THR A 218 -0.59 36.28 -17.61
CA THR A 218 -0.51 35.89 -16.19
C THR A 218 -0.88 34.41 -16.00
N ILE A 219 -1.94 33.94 -16.65
CA ILE A 219 -2.35 32.53 -16.65
C ILE A 219 -1.29 31.66 -17.32
N HIS A 220 -0.76 32.09 -18.47
CA HIS A 220 0.30 31.35 -19.17
C HIS A 220 1.57 31.23 -18.32
N LYS A 221 1.95 32.28 -17.58
CA LYS A 221 3.09 32.23 -16.64
C LYS A 221 2.86 31.22 -15.50
N ALA A 222 1.68 31.24 -14.87
CA ALA A 222 1.35 30.29 -13.82
C ALA A 222 1.32 28.84 -14.34
N PHE A 223 0.74 28.63 -15.53
CA PHE A 223 0.71 27.34 -16.20
C PHE A 223 2.12 26.85 -16.57
N HIS A 224 2.97 27.72 -17.10
CA HIS A 224 4.32 27.34 -17.52
C HIS A 224 5.18 26.90 -16.32
N LYS A 225 5.08 27.57 -15.18
CA LYS A 225 5.73 27.15 -13.92
C LYS A 225 5.31 25.74 -13.51
N LEU A 226 4.00 25.44 -13.59
CA LEU A 226 3.48 24.10 -13.29
C LEU A 226 4.03 23.06 -14.25
N VAL A 227 4.03 23.34 -15.56
CA VAL A 227 4.55 22.44 -16.60
C VAL A 227 6.04 22.17 -16.42
N GLU A 228 6.84 23.19 -16.09
CA GLU A 228 8.28 23.04 -15.85
C GLU A 228 8.55 22.13 -14.64
N HIS A 229 7.80 22.33 -13.54
CA HIS A 229 7.89 21.47 -12.36
C HIS A 229 7.49 20.02 -12.68
N LEU A 230 6.41 19.82 -13.44
CA LEU A 230 5.96 18.50 -13.88
C LEU A 230 7.01 17.80 -14.77
N HIS A 231 7.65 18.53 -15.67
CA HIS A 231 8.71 17.97 -16.51
C HIS A 231 9.91 17.51 -15.67
N ASN A 232 10.37 18.34 -14.73
CA ASN A 232 11.44 17.99 -13.79
C ASN A 232 11.05 16.78 -12.92
N PHE A 233 9.80 16.71 -12.49
CA PHE A 233 9.28 15.59 -11.72
C PHE A 233 9.26 14.28 -12.53
N ILE A 234 8.86 14.33 -13.81
CA ILE A 234 8.86 13.19 -14.72
C ILE A 234 10.29 12.67 -14.92
N LEU A 235 11.26 13.56 -15.18
CA LEU A 235 12.67 13.19 -15.32
C LEU A 235 13.20 12.54 -14.03
N PHE A 236 12.91 13.13 -12.87
CA PHE A 236 13.31 12.57 -11.58
C PHE A 236 12.71 11.16 -11.36
N ARG A 237 11.42 10.98 -11.66
CA ARG A 237 10.76 9.67 -11.56
C ARG A 237 11.34 8.64 -12.52
N PHE A 238 11.72 9.05 -13.73
CA PHE A 238 12.37 8.18 -14.70
C PHE A 238 13.73 7.68 -14.16
N THR A 239 14.59 8.59 -13.69
CA THR A 239 15.89 8.23 -13.10
C THR A 239 15.72 7.30 -11.89
N MET A 240 14.75 7.59 -11.02
CA MET A 240 14.41 6.73 -9.88
C MET A 240 13.97 5.34 -10.32
N GLY A 241 13.07 5.24 -11.31
CA GLY A 241 12.60 3.95 -11.84
C GLY A 241 13.73 3.14 -12.47
N PHE A 242 14.68 3.79 -13.13
CA PHE A 242 15.88 3.15 -13.66
C PHE A 242 16.76 2.57 -12.54
N VAL A 243 17.03 3.35 -11.49
CA VAL A 243 17.80 2.89 -10.32
C VAL A 243 17.09 1.72 -9.62
N ASP A 244 15.79 1.82 -9.40
CA ASP A 244 14.99 0.75 -8.78
C ASP A 244 15.08 -0.55 -9.59
N THR A 245 15.04 -0.45 -10.93
CA THR A 245 15.15 -1.61 -11.83
C THR A 245 16.54 -2.24 -11.76
N ILE A 246 17.61 -1.45 -11.71
CA ILE A 246 18.98 -1.95 -11.55
C ILE A 246 19.12 -2.69 -10.21
N ILE A 247 18.66 -2.08 -9.11
CA ILE A 247 18.73 -2.70 -7.78
C ILE A 247 17.94 -4.02 -7.75
N ALA A 248 16.73 -4.04 -8.33
CA ALA A 248 15.91 -5.23 -8.40
C ALA A 248 16.58 -6.35 -9.22
N LYS A 249 17.24 -6.00 -10.33
CA LYS A 249 17.93 -6.98 -11.18
C LYS A 249 19.20 -7.50 -10.52
N CYS A 250 19.98 -6.63 -9.87
CA CYS A 250 21.11 -7.03 -9.03
C CYS A 250 20.67 -8.00 -7.93
N LYS A 251 19.54 -7.75 -7.26
CA LYS A 251 18.96 -8.67 -6.28
C LYS A 251 18.68 -10.05 -6.89
N SER A 252 17.98 -10.08 -8.03
CA SER A 252 17.57 -11.34 -8.67
C SER A 252 18.75 -12.15 -9.22
N SER A 253 19.85 -11.50 -9.63
CA SER A 253 21.02 -12.18 -10.19
C SER A 253 22.07 -12.55 -9.15
N PHE A 254 22.27 -11.74 -8.10
CA PHE A 254 23.26 -12.05 -7.05
C PHE A 254 22.77 -13.06 -6.03
N LEU A 255 21.49 -12.98 -5.61
CA LEU A 255 20.97 -13.81 -4.51
C LEU A 255 21.01 -15.32 -4.82
N PRO A 256 20.65 -15.82 -6.03
CA PRO A 256 20.75 -17.23 -6.38
C PRO A 256 22.18 -17.68 -6.71
N SER A 257 23.10 -16.76 -6.98
CA SER A 257 24.51 -17.08 -7.29
C SER A 257 25.36 -17.21 -6.02
N PHE A 258 25.01 -16.45 -4.97
CA PHE A 258 25.70 -16.50 -3.67
C PHE A 258 25.20 -17.63 -2.75
N LEU A 259 23.91 -18.00 -2.84
CA LEU A 259 23.30 -19.07 -2.05
C LEU A 259 23.98 -20.46 -2.22
N PRO A 260 24.28 -20.92 -3.45
CA PRO A 260 24.95 -22.20 -3.66
C PRO A 260 26.47 -22.12 -3.40
N SER A 261 27.06 -20.93 -3.32
CA SER A 261 28.50 -20.78 -3.04
C SER A 261 28.85 -21.01 -1.56
N PHE A 262 27.86 -20.94 -0.67
CA PHE A 262 27.98 -21.24 0.77
C PHE A 262 27.49 -22.65 1.16
N LEU A 263 26.80 -23.35 0.25
CA LEU A 263 26.24 -24.68 0.48
C LEU A 263 27.26 -25.84 0.46
N PRO A 264 28.35 -25.83 -0.34
CA PRO A 264 29.31 -26.94 -0.38
C PRO A 264 30.42 -26.85 0.67
N SER A 265 30.55 -25.74 1.41
CA SER A 265 31.58 -25.58 2.45
C SER A 265 31.16 -26.07 3.85
N PHE A 266 29.93 -26.57 4.02
CA PHE A 266 29.39 -26.99 5.32
C PHE A 266 28.74 -28.39 5.35
N LEU A 267 28.91 -29.20 4.30
CA LEU A 267 28.61 -30.63 4.33
C LEU A 267 29.92 -31.41 4.52
N PRO A 268 30.24 -31.92 5.72
CA PRO A 268 31.05 -33.12 5.86
C PRO A 268 30.29 -34.36 5.36
#